data_AF-A0A3M2L7T8-F1
#
_entry.id   AF-A0A3M2L7T8-F1
#
_cell.length_a   1.000
_cell.length_b   1.000
_cell.length_c   1.000
_cell.angle_alpha   90.00
_cell.angle_beta   90.00
_cell.angle_gamma   90.00
#
_symmetry.space_group_name_H-M   'P 1'
#
loop_
_entity.id
_entity.type
_entity.pdbx_description
1 polymer ?
#
loop_
_entity_poly.entity_id
_entity_poly.type
_entity_poly.pdbx_seq_one_letter_code
_entity_poly.pdbx_strand_id
1 'polypeptide(L)'
;MGYRIAGAVLAAGVVAAITSGCSASGTATLTVTPVPTTTTATPVPTTTAATSAGTGGANAQGSAPGSVGTGGTNIQDSGPGPAGTGGTSAQATGGAPDPSTPADTGTAGATTTSAPPPAPAAECVDGQIHIRAEDISGANPNFDGTRLIFETTGNTSCWLRGFPAVTMWSPGDTVVHASTSLHSAVYGQNPDFSWNDPAQITIAPGQPAHAVVENTVTDNGRPCPISHTLNVTPPDMMASQPVETAAIHPCSVVVHPVTL
;
A
#
# COMPACT_ATOMS: atom_id res chain seq x y z
N MET A 1 -44.68 12.67 -20.55
CA MET A 1 -43.51 12.13 -21.28
C MET A 1 -42.54 11.58 -20.24
N GLY A 2 -42.43 10.25 -20.11
CA GLY A 2 -41.56 9.63 -19.10
C GLY A 2 -40.19 9.29 -19.69
N TYR A 3 -39.11 9.76 -19.06
CA TYR A 3 -37.75 9.37 -19.39
C TYR A 3 -37.48 7.94 -18.91
N ARG A 4 -36.97 7.08 -19.79
CA ARG A 4 -36.46 5.75 -19.43
C ARG A 4 -34.94 5.77 -19.58
N ILE A 5 -34.23 5.41 -18.53
CA ILE A 5 -32.78 5.21 -18.55
C ILE A 5 -32.54 3.71 -18.43
N ALA A 6 -31.93 3.11 -19.45
CA ALA A 6 -31.52 1.71 -19.42
C ALA A 6 -30.03 1.68 -19.06
N GLY A 7 -29.69 0.98 -17.98
CA GLY A 7 -28.32 0.72 -17.56
C GLY A 7 -28.08 -0.79 -17.45
N ALA A 8 -26.87 -1.23 -17.78
CA ALA A 8 -26.41 -2.59 -17.53
C ALA A 8 -25.29 -2.54 -16.48
N VAL A 9 -25.35 -3.43 -15.50
CA VAL A 9 -24.31 -3.58 -14.47
C VAL A 9 -23.70 -4.97 -14.63
N LEU A 10 -22.37 -5.03 -14.69
CA LEU A 10 -21.61 -6.27 -14.65
C LEU A 10 -21.14 -6.50 -13.22
N ALA A 11 -21.76 -7.45 -12.52
CA ALA A 11 -21.23 -8.02 -11.28
C ALA A 11 -21.06 -9.53 -11.51
N ALA A 12 -19.85 -10.03 -11.30
CA ALA A 12 -19.52 -11.46 -11.29
C ALA A 12 -20.07 -12.30 -12.48
N GLY A 13 -19.98 -11.79 -13.71
CA GLY A 13 -20.31 -12.56 -14.93
C GLY A 13 -21.80 -12.74 -15.24
N VAL A 14 -22.70 -12.13 -14.47
CA VAL A 14 -24.14 -12.12 -14.78
C VAL A 14 -24.52 -10.78 -15.39
N VAL A 15 -24.92 -10.79 -16.67
CA VAL A 15 -25.51 -9.61 -17.31
C VAL A 15 -26.96 -9.53 -16.89
N ALA A 16 -27.31 -8.53 -16.10
CA ALA A 16 -28.69 -8.23 -15.72
C ALA A 16 -29.13 -6.92 -16.37
N ALA A 17 -30.31 -6.92 -16.99
CA ALA A 17 -30.94 -5.70 -17.49
C ALA A 17 -31.65 -5.00 -16.32
N ILE A 18 -31.32 -3.73 -16.08
CA ILE A 18 -31.99 -2.91 -15.07
C ILE A 18 -32.92 -1.95 -15.79
N THR A 19 -34.21 -2.04 -15.47
CA THR A 19 -35.20 -1.03 -15.88
C THR A 19 -35.71 -0.30 -14.66
N SER A 20 -35.63 1.03 -14.70
CA SER A 20 -36.22 1.92 -13.70
C SER A 20 -37.48 2.57 -14.26
N GLY A 21 -38.52 2.63 -13.42
CA GLY A 21 -39.76 3.31 -13.72
C GLY A 21 -40.22 4.16 -12.53
N CYS A 22 -40.64 5.39 -12.80
CA CYS A 22 -41.31 6.24 -11.82
C CYS A 22 -42.82 6.21 -12.07
N SER A 23 -43.58 5.80 -11.05
CA SER A 23 -45.04 5.98 -11.05
C SER A 23 -45.40 7.43 -10.74
N ALA A 24 -46.58 7.88 -11.20
CA ALA A 24 -47.15 9.19 -10.84
C ALA A 24 -47.39 9.34 -9.32
N SER A 25 -47.35 8.23 -8.57
CA SER A 25 -47.40 8.20 -7.09
C SER A 25 -46.05 8.45 -6.41
N GLY A 26 -44.97 8.75 -7.14
CA GLY A 26 -43.64 9.03 -6.57
C GLY A 26 -42.87 7.78 -6.11
N THR A 27 -43.39 6.59 -6.39
CA THR A 27 -42.74 5.32 -6.05
C THR A 27 -41.83 4.89 -7.20
N ALA A 28 -40.53 4.71 -6.93
CA ALA A 28 -39.58 4.14 -7.86
C ALA A 28 -39.55 2.62 -7.70
N THR A 29 -39.66 1.89 -8.80
CA THR A 29 -39.50 0.43 -8.82
C THR A 29 -38.29 0.09 -9.69
N LEU A 30 -37.41 -0.77 -9.15
CA LEU A 30 -36.35 -1.42 -9.92
C LEU A 30 -36.77 -2.86 -10.20
N THR A 31 -36.72 -3.25 -11.46
CA THR A 31 -36.87 -4.65 -11.85
C THR A 31 -35.56 -5.14 -12.44
N VAL A 32 -35.00 -6.18 -11.83
CA VAL A 32 -33.80 -6.87 -12.29
C VAL A 32 -34.24 -8.16 -12.97
N THR A 33 -34.03 -8.26 -14.28
CA THR A 33 -34.37 -9.49 -15.02
C THR A 33 -33.07 -10.23 -15.34
N PRO A 34 -32.88 -11.48 -14.86
CA PRO A 34 -31.73 -12.28 -15.25
C PRO A 34 -31.82 -12.61 -16.74
N VAL A 35 -30.75 -12.33 -17.50
CA VAL A 35 -30.69 -12.71 -18.92
C VAL A 35 -30.32 -14.20 -19.00
N PRO A 36 -31.10 -15.05 -19.68
CA PRO A 36 -30.74 -16.44 -19.87
C PRO A 36 -29.46 -16.54 -20.70
N THR A 37 -28.42 -17.15 -20.13
CA THR A 37 -27.15 -17.42 -20.82
C THR A 37 -27.28 -18.69 -21.67
N THR A 38 -27.47 -18.54 -22.98
CA THR A 38 -27.32 -19.65 -23.94
C THR A 38 -25.85 -19.80 -24.32
N THR A 39 -25.08 -20.51 -23.51
CA THR A 39 -23.67 -20.80 -23.82
C THR A 39 -23.60 -21.98 -24.81
N THR A 40 -23.63 -21.70 -26.11
CA THR A 40 -23.12 -22.63 -27.12
C THR A 40 -21.69 -22.23 -27.43
N ALA A 41 -20.73 -22.96 -26.86
CA ALA A 41 -19.32 -22.73 -27.12
C ALA A 41 -19.00 -23.06 -28.58
N THR A 42 -18.69 -22.03 -29.37
CA THR A 42 -18.13 -22.19 -30.71
C THR A 42 -16.60 -22.25 -30.57
N PRO A 43 -15.92 -23.33 -31.00
CA PRO A 43 -14.47 -23.40 -30.91
C PRO A 43 -13.81 -22.37 -31.84
N VAL A 44 -12.94 -21.55 -31.27
CA VAL A 44 -12.11 -20.58 -32.00
C VAL A 44 -10.93 -21.32 -32.64
N PRO A 45 -10.67 -21.18 -33.95
CA PRO A 45 -9.50 -21.79 -34.58
C PRO A 45 -8.21 -21.10 -34.14
N THR A 46 -7.23 -21.92 -33.78
CA THR A 46 -5.87 -21.52 -33.41
C THR A 46 -5.10 -21.11 -34.68
N THR A 47 -4.76 -19.84 -34.83
CA THR A 47 -3.81 -19.39 -35.87
C THR A 47 -2.39 -19.37 -35.31
N THR A 48 -1.55 -20.26 -35.85
CA THR A 48 -0.09 -20.27 -35.67
C THR A 48 0.52 -19.11 -36.46
N ALA A 49 1.16 -18.16 -35.78
CA ALA A 49 1.93 -17.11 -36.44
C ALA A 49 3.34 -17.61 -36.75
N ALA A 50 3.74 -17.47 -38.02
CA ALA A 50 5.04 -17.83 -38.55
C ALA A 50 6.12 -16.81 -38.15
N THR A 51 7.30 -17.32 -37.79
CA THR A 51 8.53 -16.58 -37.54
C THR A 51 9.11 -16.07 -38.86
N SER A 52 9.28 -14.75 -39.00
CA SER A 52 10.10 -14.16 -40.07
C SER A 52 11.35 -13.53 -39.49
N ALA A 53 12.51 -14.07 -39.90
CA ALA A 53 13.84 -13.56 -39.64
C ALA A 53 14.05 -12.21 -40.35
N GLY A 54 14.63 -11.24 -39.62
CA GLY A 54 15.09 -9.97 -40.15
C GLY A 54 16.50 -9.69 -39.65
N THR A 55 17.45 -9.73 -40.57
CA THR A 55 18.90 -9.48 -40.40
C THR A 55 19.24 -7.99 -40.36
N GLY A 56 20.21 -7.63 -39.51
CA GLY A 56 21.26 -6.67 -39.85
C GLY A 56 21.12 -5.23 -39.32
N GLY A 57 22.16 -4.75 -38.63
CA GLY A 57 22.36 -3.32 -38.38
C GLY A 57 23.17 -3.00 -37.13
N ALA A 58 24.46 -3.35 -37.11
CA ALA A 58 25.40 -2.90 -36.09
C ALA A 58 25.71 -1.40 -36.25
N ASN A 59 25.83 -0.68 -35.15
CA ASN A 59 26.76 0.45 -35.09
C ASN A 59 27.34 0.61 -33.69
N ALA A 60 28.68 0.62 -33.65
CA ALA A 60 29.51 0.69 -32.45
C ALA A 60 30.23 2.04 -32.43
N GLN A 61 30.25 2.69 -31.27
CA GLN A 61 31.17 3.77 -30.86
C GLN A 61 31.05 3.81 -29.33
N GLY A 62 32.04 3.48 -28.49
CA GLY A 62 33.48 3.41 -28.68
C GLY A 62 34.11 4.74 -28.28
N SER A 63 34.39 4.94 -26.98
CA SER A 63 35.46 5.81 -26.46
C SER A 63 35.62 5.69 -24.94
N ALA A 64 36.66 4.96 -24.53
CA ALA A 64 37.56 5.31 -23.42
C ALA A 64 38.98 5.41 -24.04
N PRO A 65 39.90 6.23 -23.52
CA PRO A 65 40.89 5.66 -22.59
C PRO A 65 41.54 6.63 -21.56
N GLY A 66 42.02 6.04 -20.45
CA GLY A 66 43.28 6.36 -19.72
C GLY A 66 43.39 7.71 -18.97
N SER A 67 44.17 7.89 -17.90
CA SER A 67 45.16 7.04 -17.22
C SER A 67 45.72 7.75 -15.97
N VAL A 68 45.99 6.97 -14.91
CA VAL A 68 47.19 6.97 -14.02
C VAL A 68 47.56 8.22 -13.20
N GLY A 69 47.69 8.03 -11.87
CA GLY A 69 48.40 8.94 -10.96
C GLY A 69 48.50 8.41 -9.53
N THR A 70 49.62 7.72 -9.25
CA THR A 70 50.10 7.15 -7.98
C THR A 70 50.49 8.20 -6.92
N GLY A 71 50.39 7.88 -5.63
CA GLY A 71 51.20 8.52 -4.57
C GLY A 71 50.63 8.46 -3.15
N GLY A 72 51.28 7.70 -2.25
CA GLY A 72 51.02 7.66 -0.80
C GLY A 72 51.30 9.00 -0.09
N THR A 73 50.98 9.17 1.20
CA THR A 73 51.74 8.60 2.32
C THR A 73 50.94 8.55 3.63
N ASN A 74 51.34 7.60 4.48
CA ASN A 74 51.00 7.51 5.90
C ASN A 74 51.44 8.74 6.70
N ILE A 75 50.63 9.16 7.68
CA ILE A 75 51.10 9.76 8.94
C ILE A 75 50.30 9.13 10.10
N GLN A 76 51.03 8.42 10.96
CA GLN A 76 50.64 8.02 12.32
C GLN A 76 50.82 9.19 13.30
N ASP A 77 50.39 8.96 14.55
CA ASP A 77 50.87 9.60 15.79
C ASP A 77 50.01 10.81 16.25
N SER A 78 49.56 10.97 17.49
CA SER A 78 49.64 10.24 18.77
C SER A 78 48.58 10.82 19.75
N GLY A 79 48.34 10.17 20.90
CA GLY A 79 47.26 10.45 21.90
C GLY A 79 47.39 11.75 22.74
N PRO A 80 46.80 11.89 23.96
CA PRO A 80 46.35 10.86 24.93
C PRO A 80 44.91 11.05 25.52
N GLY A 81 44.38 10.02 26.22
CA GLY A 81 43.15 10.07 27.06
C GLY A 81 43.42 10.60 28.49
N PRO A 82 42.73 10.12 29.55
CA PRO A 82 41.29 9.92 29.79
C PRO A 82 40.81 10.65 31.09
N ALA A 83 39.50 10.72 31.37
CA ALA A 83 38.85 10.70 32.71
C ALA A 83 37.43 11.29 32.68
N GLY A 84 36.46 10.56 33.24
CA GLY A 84 35.08 11.03 33.38
C GLY A 84 34.22 10.06 34.20
N THR A 85 34.49 10.03 35.50
CA THR A 85 33.77 9.35 36.58
C THR A 85 32.43 10.03 36.94
N GLY A 86 31.44 9.23 37.37
CA GLY A 86 30.26 9.64 38.15
C GLY A 86 28.96 9.07 37.57
N GLY A 87 28.33 8.02 38.11
CA GLY A 87 27.57 7.93 39.38
C GLY A 87 26.12 7.56 38.97
N THR A 88 25.29 6.76 39.64
CA THR A 88 25.23 6.18 40.99
C THR A 88 24.25 4.99 41.00
N SER A 89 24.65 3.94 41.70
CA SER A 89 23.91 3.05 42.60
C SER A 89 22.37 2.94 42.52
N ALA A 90 21.87 1.73 42.24
CA ALA A 90 20.61 1.23 42.81
C ALA A 90 20.93 -0.03 43.63
N GLN A 91 20.79 0.13 44.94
CA GLN A 91 21.05 -0.85 46.00
C GLN A 91 19.79 -1.72 46.17
N ALA A 92 19.86 -3.00 45.82
CA ALA A 92 18.83 -3.97 46.19
C ALA A 92 19.26 -4.65 47.48
N THR A 93 18.65 -4.21 48.58
CA THR A 93 18.84 -4.73 49.94
C THR A 93 18.21 -6.11 50.03
N GLY A 94 19.01 -7.12 50.41
CA GLY A 94 18.54 -8.45 50.74
C GLY A 94 17.68 -8.44 52.01
N GLY A 95 16.48 -9.01 51.91
CA GLY A 95 15.63 -9.41 53.03
C GLY A 95 15.78 -10.91 53.29
N ALA A 96 15.97 -11.26 54.55
CA ALA A 96 16.20 -12.61 55.06
C ALA A 96 14.97 -13.55 54.90
N PRO A 97 15.18 -14.88 54.87
CA PRO A 97 14.11 -15.88 54.81
C PRO A 97 13.44 -16.10 56.18
N ASP A 98 12.10 -16.04 56.19
CA ASP A 98 11.24 -16.49 57.29
C ASP A 98 10.93 -18.00 57.13
N PRO A 99 11.23 -18.86 58.12
CA PRO A 99 10.95 -20.28 58.05
C PRO A 99 9.69 -20.63 58.84
N SER A 100 8.50 -20.50 58.26
CA SER A 100 7.34 -21.29 58.69
C SER A 100 6.10 -21.11 57.81
N THR A 101 5.91 -21.96 56.81
CA THR A 101 4.54 -22.27 56.33
C THR A 101 4.46 -23.70 55.79
N PRO A 102 3.36 -24.44 56.07
CA PRO A 102 3.29 -25.89 55.90
C PRO A 102 3.29 -26.33 54.44
N ALA A 103 3.82 -27.53 54.22
CA ALA A 103 3.83 -28.25 52.96
C ALA A 103 2.40 -28.39 52.40
N ASP A 104 2.10 -27.63 51.34
CA ASP A 104 0.88 -27.81 50.56
C ASP A 104 1.09 -28.98 49.59
N THR A 105 0.26 -29.99 49.77
CA THR A 105 0.32 -31.27 49.08
C THR A 105 -0.22 -31.14 47.66
N GLY A 106 0.70 -31.18 46.70
CA GLY A 106 0.46 -31.82 45.40
C GLY A 106 -0.51 -31.10 44.46
N THR A 107 -0.14 -29.90 44.00
CA THR A 107 -0.71 -29.35 42.77
C THR A 107 -0.17 -30.14 41.59
N ALA A 108 -0.98 -31.05 41.06
CA ALA A 108 -0.69 -31.80 39.84
C ALA A 108 -0.25 -30.84 38.74
N GLY A 109 1.00 -31.00 38.27
CA GLY A 109 1.59 -30.17 37.23
C GLY A 109 0.75 -30.24 35.96
N ALA A 110 -0.09 -29.23 35.75
CA ALA A 110 -0.78 -29.02 34.49
C ALA A 110 0.30 -28.87 33.42
N THR A 111 0.49 -29.93 32.64
CA THR A 111 1.36 -29.93 31.48
C THR A 111 0.68 -29.01 30.48
N THR A 112 1.10 -27.75 30.43
CA THR A 112 0.64 -26.81 29.42
C THR A 112 1.23 -27.27 28.10
N THR A 113 0.47 -28.08 27.36
CA THR A 113 0.76 -28.34 25.96
C THR A 113 0.71 -27.01 25.25
N SER A 114 1.88 -26.46 24.91
CA SER A 114 1.96 -25.24 24.10
C SER A 114 1.18 -25.48 22.82
N ALA A 115 0.26 -24.57 22.49
CA ALA A 115 -0.37 -24.58 21.18
C ALA A 115 0.73 -24.50 20.11
N PRO A 116 0.54 -25.16 18.95
CA PRO A 116 1.43 -24.97 17.81
C PRO A 116 1.53 -23.48 17.45
N PRO A 117 2.70 -23.00 16.99
CA PRO A 117 2.80 -21.64 16.47
C PRO A 117 1.80 -21.45 15.32
N PRO A 118 1.18 -20.26 15.21
CA PRO A 118 0.26 -19.98 14.12
C PRO A 118 1.00 -20.11 12.78
N ALA A 119 0.28 -20.61 11.77
CA ALA A 119 0.80 -20.66 10.40
C ALA A 119 1.13 -19.24 9.92
N PRO A 120 2.16 -19.07 9.07
CA PRO A 120 2.46 -17.76 8.49
C PRO A 120 1.26 -17.26 7.67
N ALA A 121 1.03 -15.95 7.70
CA ALA A 121 0.02 -15.32 6.87
C ALA A 121 0.33 -15.58 5.38
N ALA A 122 -0.69 -15.77 4.56
CA ALA A 122 -0.56 -15.82 3.12
C ALA A 122 -0.45 -14.41 2.53
N GLU A 123 0.02 -14.28 1.30
CA GLU A 123 -0.03 -13.02 0.56
C GLU A 123 -1.48 -12.58 0.36
N CYS A 124 -1.75 -11.28 0.47
CA CYS A 124 -3.09 -10.79 0.20
C CYS A 124 -3.44 -10.97 -1.29
N VAL A 125 -4.70 -11.31 -1.57
CA VAL A 125 -5.21 -11.44 -2.95
C VAL A 125 -6.35 -10.45 -3.22
N ASP A 126 -6.70 -10.28 -4.49
CA ASP A 126 -7.78 -9.38 -4.93
C ASP A 126 -9.06 -9.56 -4.10
N GLY A 127 -9.60 -8.45 -3.61
CA GLY A 127 -10.84 -8.41 -2.82
C GLY A 127 -10.68 -8.73 -1.34
N GLN A 128 -9.48 -9.08 -0.85
CA GLN A 128 -9.23 -9.27 0.59
C GLN A 128 -8.93 -7.99 1.36
N ILE A 129 -8.68 -6.89 0.65
CA ILE A 129 -8.31 -5.61 1.25
C ILE A 129 -9.35 -4.56 0.88
N HIS A 130 -9.92 -3.89 1.88
CA HIS A 130 -10.69 -2.67 1.73
C HIS A 130 -9.78 -1.46 1.92
N ILE A 131 -9.97 -0.43 1.09
CA ILE A 131 -9.17 0.80 1.14
C ILE A 131 -10.08 1.97 1.45
N ARG A 132 -9.70 2.79 2.43
CA ARG A 132 -10.27 4.13 2.63
C ARG A 132 -9.17 5.19 2.66
N ALA A 133 -9.55 6.45 2.59
CA ALA A 133 -8.64 7.57 2.68
C ALA A 133 -9.04 8.55 3.79
N GLU A 134 -8.03 9.17 4.40
CA GLU A 134 -8.17 10.27 5.34
C GLU A 134 -7.20 11.38 4.94
N ASP A 135 -7.66 12.63 4.94
CA ASP A 135 -6.78 13.77 4.68
C ASP A 135 -5.81 13.94 5.85
N ILE A 136 -4.54 14.16 5.53
CA ILE A 136 -3.53 14.52 6.51
C ILE A 136 -3.09 15.96 6.25
N SER A 137 -3.35 16.84 7.21
CA SER A 137 -2.81 18.20 7.16
C SER A 137 -1.30 18.13 7.37
N GLY A 138 -0.53 18.41 6.33
CA GLY A 138 0.90 18.59 6.45
C GLY A 138 1.24 19.84 7.25
N ALA A 139 2.40 19.85 7.89
CA ALA A 139 2.96 21.10 8.45
C ALA A 139 3.42 22.08 7.35
N ASN A 140 3.58 21.59 6.11
CA ASN A 140 4.05 22.37 4.98
C ASN A 140 2.87 22.83 4.12
N PRO A 141 2.63 24.15 3.97
CA PRO A 141 1.52 24.65 3.18
C PRO A 141 1.67 24.41 1.66
N ASN A 142 2.81 23.91 1.20
CA ASN A 142 3.04 23.59 -0.22
C ASN A 142 2.68 22.14 -0.58
N PHE A 143 2.41 21.30 0.42
CA PHE A 143 2.10 19.89 0.23
C PHE A 143 0.85 19.53 1.04
N ASP A 144 -0.05 18.81 0.39
CA ASP A 144 -1.06 18.06 1.11
C ASP A 144 -0.68 16.58 1.11
N GLY A 145 -1.28 15.83 2.03
CA GLY A 145 -1.23 14.39 1.97
C GLY A 145 -2.59 13.76 2.18
N THR A 146 -2.70 12.54 1.69
CA THR A 146 -3.81 11.64 1.93
C THR A 146 -3.24 10.35 2.51
N ARG A 147 -3.70 9.97 3.69
CA ARG A 147 -3.41 8.66 4.28
C ARG A 147 -4.38 7.64 3.70
N LEU A 148 -3.84 6.67 2.98
CA LEU A 148 -4.55 5.45 2.58
C LEU A 148 -4.54 4.47 3.74
N ILE A 149 -5.66 3.82 3.99
CA ILE A 149 -5.83 2.87 5.08
C ILE A 149 -6.31 1.55 4.50
N PHE A 150 -5.51 0.50 4.69
CA PHE A 150 -5.72 -0.84 4.16
C PHE A 150 -6.20 -1.75 5.30
N GLU A 151 -7.39 -2.30 5.14
CA GLU A 151 -8.02 -3.19 6.11
C GLU A 151 -8.35 -4.52 5.47
N THR A 152 -8.16 -5.62 6.21
CA THR A 152 -8.62 -6.92 5.72
C THR A 152 -10.15 -6.98 5.73
N THR A 153 -10.72 -7.56 4.68
CA THR A 153 -12.13 -7.91 4.63
C THR A 153 -12.32 -9.26 5.34
N GLY A 154 -13.02 -9.26 6.48
CA GLY A 154 -13.27 -10.48 7.26
C GLY A 154 -12.24 -10.73 8.36
N ASN A 155 -11.99 -12.00 8.67
CA ASN A 155 -11.23 -12.41 9.86
C ASN A 155 -9.86 -13.03 9.55
N THR A 156 -9.40 -12.95 8.30
CA THR A 156 -8.12 -13.52 7.87
C THR A 156 -7.05 -12.45 7.83
N SER A 157 -5.86 -12.78 8.33
CA SER A 157 -4.66 -11.95 8.12
C SER A 157 -3.99 -12.33 6.81
N CYS A 158 -3.37 -11.36 6.15
CA CYS A 158 -2.56 -11.55 4.96
C CYS A 158 -1.41 -10.55 4.95
N TRP A 159 -0.37 -10.77 4.14
CA TRP A 159 0.75 -9.82 4.03
C TRP A 159 0.76 -9.06 2.70
N LEU A 160 1.27 -7.83 2.76
CA LEU A 160 1.53 -6.94 1.63
C LEU A 160 2.96 -6.43 1.69
N ARG A 161 3.49 -5.99 0.54
CA ARG A 161 4.79 -5.35 0.44
C ARG A 161 4.82 -4.34 -0.70
N GLY A 162 5.46 -3.19 -0.50
CA GLY A 162 5.71 -2.26 -1.59
C GLY A 162 4.76 -1.08 -1.63
N PHE A 163 4.50 -0.57 -2.83
CA PHE A 163 3.75 0.65 -3.08
C PHE A 163 2.39 0.32 -3.69
N PRO A 164 1.29 0.95 -3.23
CA PRO A 164 0.04 0.88 -3.97
C PRO A 164 0.17 1.68 -5.27
N ALA A 165 -0.45 1.21 -6.35
CA ALA A 165 -0.60 2.03 -7.54
C ALA A 165 -1.74 3.02 -7.33
N VAL A 166 -1.48 4.31 -7.51
CA VAL A 166 -2.48 5.36 -7.36
C VAL A 166 -2.65 6.11 -8.67
N THR A 167 -3.90 6.19 -9.10
CA THR A 167 -4.30 6.94 -10.29
C THR A 167 -5.41 7.91 -9.94
N MET A 168 -5.46 9.05 -10.63
CA MET A 168 -6.53 10.02 -10.46
C MET A 168 -6.80 10.79 -11.76
N TRP A 169 -7.98 11.37 -11.84
CA TRP A 169 -8.36 12.24 -12.94
C TRP A 169 -7.92 13.67 -12.68
N SER A 170 -7.26 14.26 -13.66
CA SER A 170 -6.99 15.69 -13.74
C SER A 170 -7.97 16.34 -14.73
N PRO A 171 -8.32 17.63 -14.59
CA PRO A 171 -9.13 18.33 -15.57
C PRO A 171 -8.59 18.17 -17.00
N GLY A 172 -9.50 17.98 -17.96
CA GLY A 172 -9.14 17.68 -19.35
C GLY A 172 -8.90 16.18 -19.61
N ASP A 173 -9.58 15.31 -18.85
CA ASP A 173 -9.60 13.85 -19.03
C ASP A 173 -8.21 13.20 -19.07
N THR A 174 -7.25 13.79 -18.35
CA THR A 174 -5.89 13.26 -18.26
C THR A 174 -5.76 12.43 -16.99
N VAL A 175 -5.37 11.17 -17.14
CA VAL A 175 -5.05 10.30 -16.01
C VAL A 175 -3.66 10.64 -15.50
N VAL A 176 -3.56 10.91 -14.20
CA VAL A 176 -2.30 11.11 -13.51
C VAL A 176 -1.98 9.86 -12.72
N HIS A 177 -0.75 9.37 -12.89
CA HIS A 177 -0.20 8.25 -12.14
C HIS A 177 0.74 8.80 -11.08
N ALA A 178 0.57 8.35 -9.83
CA ALA A 178 1.51 8.70 -8.78
C ALA A 178 2.87 8.05 -9.05
N SER A 179 3.93 8.82 -8.85
CA SER A 179 5.30 8.28 -8.79
C SER A 179 5.55 7.64 -7.42
N THR A 180 6.45 6.67 -7.33
CA THR A 180 6.78 6.00 -6.06
C THR A 180 7.99 6.64 -5.40
N SER A 181 7.97 6.83 -4.07
CA SER A 181 9.13 7.32 -3.31
C SER A 181 9.22 6.70 -1.92
N LEU A 182 10.43 6.32 -1.51
CA LEU A 182 10.71 5.95 -0.11
C LEU A 182 10.78 7.17 0.83
N HIS A 183 10.81 8.39 0.30
CA HIS A 183 10.98 9.61 1.11
C HIS A 183 9.72 10.46 1.05
N SER A 184 9.12 10.69 2.22
CA SER A 184 7.95 11.54 2.40
C SER A 184 8.36 12.98 2.73
N ALA A 185 7.87 13.94 1.93
CA ALA A 185 8.03 15.36 2.20
C ALA A 185 7.07 15.84 3.31
N VAL A 186 5.92 15.19 3.48
CA VAL A 186 4.94 15.50 4.52
C VAL A 186 5.45 15.12 5.92
N TYR A 187 6.12 13.98 6.05
CA TYR A 187 6.69 13.50 7.32
C TYR A 187 8.17 13.85 7.50
N GLY A 188 8.84 14.34 6.44
CA GLY A 188 10.26 14.71 6.47
C GLY A 188 11.22 13.53 6.70
N GLN A 189 10.72 12.30 6.67
CA GLN A 189 11.47 11.04 6.86
C GLN A 189 10.83 9.93 6.04
N ASN A 190 11.54 8.81 5.90
CA ASN A 190 10.95 7.60 5.32
C ASN A 190 9.96 6.98 6.33
N PRO A 191 8.66 6.84 5.99
CA PRO A 191 7.66 6.29 6.89
C PRO A 191 7.93 4.85 7.32
N ASP A 192 8.65 4.05 6.51
CA ASP A 192 8.94 2.65 6.81
C ASP A 192 10.32 2.43 7.49
N PHE A 193 11.10 3.51 7.67
CA PHE A 193 12.49 3.52 8.17
C PHE A 193 13.47 2.62 7.40
N SER A 194 13.05 2.00 6.29
CA SER A 194 13.82 1.12 5.41
C SER A 194 14.24 1.87 4.15
N TRP A 195 15.48 2.34 4.14
CA TRP A 195 15.98 3.23 3.09
C TRP A 195 16.14 2.59 1.70
N ASN A 196 16.02 1.27 1.58
CA ASN A 196 16.34 0.56 0.34
C ASN A 196 15.21 -0.34 -0.19
N ASP A 197 14.33 -0.86 0.68
CA ASP A 197 13.36 -1.88 0.28
C ASP A 197 12.14 -1.88 1.21
N PRO A 198 10.90 -1.70 0.70
CA PRO A 198 9.70 -1.74 1.51
C PRO A 198 9.59 -3.00 2.37
N ALA A 199 9.27 -2.81 3.64
CA ALA A 199 9.06 -3.91 4.57
C ALA A 199 7.84 -4.76 4.15
N GLN A 200 7.93 -6.08 4.36
CA GLN A 200 6.75 -6.93 4.31
C GLN A 200 5.95 -6.70 5.60
N ILE A 201 4.67 -6.34 5.45
CA ILE A 201 3.77 -6.10 6.58
C ILE A 201 2.66 -7.14 6.59
N THR A 202 2.21 -7.54 7.78
CA THR A 202 1.02 -8.41 7.94
C THR A 202 -0.14 -7.55 8.40
N ILE A 203 -1.21 -7.52 7.62
CA ILE A 203 -2.47 -6.86 7.98
C ILE A 203 -3.34 -7.90 8.65
N ALA A 204 -3.81 -7.59 9.87
CA ALA A 204 -4.70 -8.44 10.64
C ALA A 204 -6.05 -7.72 10.88
N PRO A 205 -7.14 -8.46 11.15
CA PRO A 205 -8.41 -7.84 11.51
C PRO A 205 -8.25 -6.87 12.69
N GLY A 206 -8.66 -5.62 12.50
CA GLY A 206 -8.51 -4.55 13.50
C GLY A 206 -7.10 -3.95 13.61
N GLN A 207 -6.16 -4.36 12.76
CA GLN A 207 -4.82 -3.78 12.65
C GLN A 207 -4.61 -3.30 11.20
N PRO A 208 -5.15 -2.11 10.85
CA PRO A 208 -4.98 -1.58 9.51
C PRO A 208 -3.51 -1.28 9.23
N ALA A 209 -3.18 -1.29 7.94
CA ALA A 209 -1.94 -0.72 7.45
C ALA A 209 -2.19 0.62 6.76
N HIS A 210 -1.14 1.38 6.54
CA HIS A 210 -1.20 2.75 6.06
C HIS A 210 -0.24 2.99 4.91
N ALA A 211 -0.64 3.77 3.92
CA ALA A 211 0.29 4.38 2.97
C ALA A 211 -0.04 5.86 2.86
N VAL A 212 0.90 6.62 2.31
CA VAL A 212 0.75 8.07 2.20
C VAL A 212 0.85 8.44 0.74
N VAL A 213 -0.13 9.19 0.27
CA VAL A 213 -0.09 9.89 -1.01
C VAL A 213 0.21 11.33 -0.71
N GLU A 214 1.23 11.88 -1.35
CA GLU A 214 1.63 13.28 -1.23
C GLU A 214 1.42 13.99 -2.55
N ASN A 215 1.03 15.25 -2.46
CA ASN A 215 0.87 16.08 -3.64
C ASN A 215 1.29 17.52 -3.39
N THR A 216 1.79 18.18 -4.43
CA THR A 216 1.99 19.62 -4.39
C THR A 216 0.66 20.35 -4.60
N VAL A 217 0.46 21.44 -3.86
CA VAL A 217 -0.75 22.28 -4.02
C VAL A 217 -0.59 23.34 -5.10
N THR A 218 0.66 23.56 -5.55
CA THR A 218 0.97 24.44 -6.68
C THR A 218 1.87 23.74 -7.70
N ASP A 219 1.76 24.16 -8.95
CA ASP A 219 2.66 23.83 -10.04
C ASP A 219 3.09 25.11 -10.75
N ASN A 220 4.39 25.37 -10.81
CA ASN A 220 4.96 26.60 -11.36
C ASN A 220 4.32 27.88 -10.81
N GLY A 221 4.00 27.89 -9.51
CA GLY A 221 3.36 29.01 -8.80
C GLY A 221 1.86 29.19 -9.08
N ARG A 222 1.23 28.28 -9.82
CA ARG A 222 -0.23 28.26 -10.06
C ARG A 222 -0.89 27.23 -9.15
N PRO A 223 -2.10 27.51 -8.63
CA PRO A 223 -2.83 26.52 -7.84
C PRO A 223 -3.16 25.31 -8.70
N CYS A 224 -2.98 24.14 -8.13
CA CYS A 224 -3.36 22.89 -8.76
C CYS A 224 -4.87 22.71 -8.78
N PRO A 225 -5.42 22.00 -9.79
CA PRO A 225 -6.81 21.60 -9.73
C PRO A 225 -7.05 20.62 -8.56
N ILE A 226 -8.30 20.49 -8.14
CA ILE A 226 -8.69 19.60 -7.05
C ILE A 226 -9.45 18.41 -7.64
N SER A 227 -9.09 17.20 -7.21
CA SER A 227 -9.86 15.98 -7.37
C SER A 227 -10.35 15.50 -5.99
N HIS A 228 -11.43 14.72 -5.99
CA HIS A 228 -12.03 14.12 -4.79
C HIS A 228 -12.02 12.59 -4.83
N THR A 229 -11.44 12.00 -5.88
CA THR A 229 -11.45 10.55 -6.06
C THR A 229 -10.08 10.07 -6.49
N LEU A 230 -9.63 9.01 -5.83
CA LEU A 230 -8.48 8.20 -6.19
C LEU A 230 -8.95 6.85 -6.70
N ASN A 231 -8.19 6.26 -7.61
CA ASN A 231 -8.31 4.85 -7.94
C ASN A 231 -7.03 4.15 -7.51
N VAL A 232 -7.14 3.29 -6.49
CA VAL A 232 -6.02 2.71 -5.76
C VAL A 232 -5.99 1.20 -5.97
N THR A 233 -4.86 0.67 -6.42
CA THR A 233 -4.58 -0.77 -6.46
C THR A 233 -3.60 -1.12 -5.34
N PRO A 234 -3.93 -2.03 -4.41
CA PRO A 234 -2.98 -2.50 -3.41
C PRO A 234 -1.71 -3.08 -4.07
N PRO A 235 -0.58 -3.13 -3.34
CA PRO A 235 0.64 -3.76 -3.86
C PRO A 235 0.37 -5.21 -4.30
N ASP A 236 1.00 -5.61 -5.40
CA ASP A 236 0.92 -6.95 -6.00
C ASP A 236 -0.49 -7.44 -6.37
N MET A 237 -1.48 -6.55 -6.35
CA MET A 237 -2.86 -6.80 -6.79
C MET A 237 -3.13 -6.19 -8.18
N MET A 238 -4.24 -6.62 -8.80
CA MET A 238 -4.68 -6.09 -10.09
C MET A 238 -5.99 -5.30 -9.98
N ALA A 239 -6.78 -5.54 -8.94
CA ALA A 239 -8.05 -4.85 -8.73
C ALA A 239 -7.86 -3.46 -8.10
N SER A 240 -8.22 -2.42 -8.83
CA SER A 240 -8.31 -1.06 -8.27
C SER A 240 -9.64 -0.80 -7.56
N GLN A 241 -9.61 0.04 -6.54
CA GLN A 241 -10.79 0.51 -5.81
C GLN A 241 -10.89 2.04 -5.92
N PRO A 242 -12.08 2.58 -6.21
CA PRO A 242 -12.32 4.01 -6.05
C PRO A 242 -12.33 4.36 -4.56
N VAL A 243 -11.60 5.40 -4.20
CA VAL A 243 -11.47 5.91 -2.83
C VAL A 243 -11.78 7.40 -2.85
N GLU A 244 -12.79 7.80 -2.09
CA GLU A 244 -13.15 9.21 -1.92
C GLU A 244 -12.14 9.91 -1.00
N THR A 245 -11.75 11.12 -1.37
CA THR A 245 -10.85 12.01 -0.61
C THR A 245 -11.48 13.39 -0.46
N ALA A 246 -11.08 14.19 0.54
CA ALA A 246 -11.67 15.52 0.68
C ALA A 246 -11.04 16.53 -0.28
N ALA A 247 -9.73 16.50 -0.49
CA ALA A 247 -9.07 17.21 -1.59
C ALA A 247 -7.71 16.57 -1.95
N ILE A 248 -7.49 16.28 -3.24
CA ILE A 248 -6.17 15.87 -3.74
C ILE A 248 -5.81 16.64 -5.01
N HIS A 249 -4.57 17.10 -5.10
CA HIS A 249 -4.09 17.91 -6.22
C HIS A 249 -3.25 17.07 -7.20
N PRO A 250 -3.64 16.92 -8.48
CA PRO A 250 -3.03 15.96 -9.40
C PRO A 250 -1.77 16.49 -10.12
N CYS A 251 -1.10 17.54 -9.61
CA CYS A 251 0.06 18.15 -10.29
C CYS A 251 1.35 17.32 -10.19
N SER A 252 1.75 17.00 -8.97
CA SER A 252 2.92 16.17 -8.68
C SER A 252 2.54 15.24 -7.55
N VAL A 253 2.19 14.01 -7.89
CA VAL A 253 1.71 13.02 -6.93
C VAL A 253 2.79 11.98 -6.69
N VAL A 254 3.07 11.75 -5.43
CA VAL A 254 4.01 10.74 -4.95
C VAL A 254 3.26 9.80 -4.01
N VAL A 255 3.57 8.51 -4.08
CA VAL A 255 3.04 7.51 -3.15
C VAL A 255 4.18 6.80 -2.42
N HIS A 256 3.95 6.57 -1.13
CA HIS A 256 4.88 5.95 -0.20
C HIS A 256 4.54 4.47 0.03
N PRO A 257 5.51 3.66 0.50
CA PRO A 257 5.24 2.24 0.75
C PRO A 257 4.20 2.06 1.85
N VAL A 258 3.58 0.88 1.88
CA VAL A 258 2.63 0.52 2.94
C VAL A 258 3.41 0.19 4.23
N THR A 259 2.97 0.76 5.35
CA THR A 259 3.52 0.59 6.71
C THR A 259 2.41 0.18 7.69
N LEU A 260 2.78 -0.22 8.91
CA LEU A 260 1.83 -0.38 10.03
C LEU A 260 1.60 0.94 10.77
#